data_AF-K1VXH6-F1
#
_entry.id   AF-K1VXH6-F1
#
_cell.length_a   1.000
_cell.length_b   1.000
_cell.length_c   1.000
_cell.angle_alpha   90.00
_cell.angle_beta   90.00
_cell.angle_gamma   90.00
#
_symmetry.space_group_name_H-M   'P 1'
#
loop_
_entity.id
_entity.type
_entity.pdbx_description
1 polymer ?
#
loop_
_entity_poly.entity_id
_entity_poly.type
_entity_poly.pdbx_seq_one_letter_code
_entity_poly.pdbx_strand_id
1 'polypeptide(L)'
;MKFALLSVLAMLGSAVAAPISLNKRSLPRLGGVNIAGCEFGVNVWGWSGTSIRLPVGWQYLVNHDSSSKSLDASFFAQYDKLVQAVTSKGAYAIIDIHNYGRWNSGVIGVDGPSNADFARLWSLLAAKYANNDKVMFGELL
;
A
#
# COMPACT_ATOMS: atom_id res chain seq x y z
N MET A 1 -58.75 28.71 -39.51
CA MET A 1 -57.68 29.71 -39.36
C MET A 1 -56.61 29.14 -38.45
N LYS A 2 -55.32 29.19 -38.89
CA LYS A 2 -54.08 29.13 -38.07
C LYS A 2 -53.76 27.77 -37.39
N PHE A 3 -52.57 27.20 -37.35
CA PHE A 3 -51.21 27.44 -37.88
C PHE A 3 -50.47 26.08 -37.81
N ALA A 4 -49.49 25.85 -38.69
CA ALA A 4 -48.48 24.80 -38.52
C ALA A 4 -47.44 25.24 -37.47
N LEU A 5 -46.89 24.31 -36.67
CA LEU A 5 -45.45 24.26 -36.33
C LEU A 5 -45.07 23.00 -35.51
N LEU A 6 -44.02 22.31 -35.99
CA LEU A 6 -42.94 21.59 -35.29
C LEU A 6 -43.21 20.92 -33.93
N SER A 7 -42.91 19.62 -33.81
CA SER A 7 -41.64 19.15 -33.22
C SER A 7 -41.52 17.63 -33.20
N VAL A 8 -40.41 17.13 -33.77
CA VAL A 8 -39.83 15.80 -33.53
C VAL A 8 -38.91 15.93 -32.32
N LEU A 9 -39.09 15.13 -31.26
CA LEU A 9 -37.97 14.66 -30.43
C LEU A 9 -38.37 13.56 -29.43
N ALA A 10 -37.70 12.41 -29.57
CA ALA A 10 -37.23 11.48 -28.53
C ALA A 10 -38.19 10.99 -27.42
N MET A 11 -38.63 9.74 -27.53
CA MET A 11 -38.88 8.88 -26.37
C MET A 11 -37.85 7.74 -26.38
N LEU A 12 -36.80 7.89 -25.58
CA LEU A 12 -35.91 6.79 -25.17
C LEU A 12 -36.27 6.41 -23.73
N GLY A 13 -36.40 5.11 -23.50
CA GLY A 13 -37.01 4.53 -22.31
C GLY A 13 -36.29 4.84 -21.01
N SER A 14 -37.09 5.08 -19.97
CA SER A 14 -36.65 5.17 -18.59
C SER A 14 -36.35 3.76 -18.06
N ALA A 15 -35.09 3.37 -18.01
CA ALA A 15 -34.66 2.27 -17.14
C ALA A 15 -34.63 2.80 -15.70
N VAL A 16 -35.57 2.36 -14.87
CA VAL A 16 -35.54 2.61 -13.42
C VAL A 16 -34.38 1.79 -12.83
N ALA A 17 -33.31 2.46 -12.40
CA ALA A 17 -32.25 1.84 -11.63
C ALA A 17 -32.78 1.56 -10.21
N ALA A 18 -33.02 0.29 -9.89
CA ALA A 18 -33.25 -0.11 -8.51
C ALA A 18 -31.96 0.15 -7.69
N PRO A 19 -32.06 0.67 -6.45
CA PRO A 19 -30.88 0.88 -5.63
C PRO A 19 -30.33 -0.48 -5.20
N ILE A 20 -29.19 -0.87 -5.77
CA ILE A 20 -28.42 -2.01 -5.31
C ILE A 20 -27.78 -1.60 -3.97
N SER A 21 -28.24 -2.20 -2.87
CA SER A 21 -27.54 -2.09 -1.58
C SER A 21 -26.25 -2.91 -1.66
N LEU A 22 -25.17 -2.27 -2.13
CA LEU A 22 -23.85 -2.87 -2.13
C LEU A 22 -23.34 -2.88 -0.69
N ASN A 23 -23.18 -4.07 -0.11
CA ASN A 23 -22.55 -4.20 1.20
C ASN A 23 -21.10 -3.66 1.09
N LYS A 24 -20.79 -2.52 1.71
CA LYS A 24 -19.44 -1.89 1.64
C LYS A 24 -18.29 -2.85 2.03
N ARG A 25 -18.59 -3.97 2.70
CA ARG A 25 -17.62 -5.04 3.04
C ARG A 25 -17.35 -6.05 1.93
N SER A 26 -18.11 -6.07 0.83
CA SER A 26 -17.94 -7.04 -0.27
C SER A 26 -17.02 -6.55 -1.39
N LEU A 27 -16.52 -5.31 -1.31
CA LEU A 27 -15.44 -4.85 -2.17
C LEU A 27 -14.12 -5.40 -1.62
N PRO A 28 -13.26 -6.04 -2.44
CA PRO A 28 -11.87 -6.24 -2.05
C PRO A 28 -11.34 -4.88 -1.59
N ARG A 29 -10.68 -4.83 -0.42
CA ARG A 29 -9.98 -3.62 0.01
C ARG A 29 -8.83 -3.38 -0.97
N LEU A 30 -9.09 -2.61 -2.01
CA LEU A 30 -8.10 -2.17 -2.98
C LEU A 30 -7.39 -0.95 -2.38
N GLY A 31 -6.18 -1.17 -1.86
CA GLY A 31 -5.21 -0.11 -1.57
C GLY A 31 -4.41 0.22 -2.83
N GLY A 32 -4.38 1.48 -3.23
CA GLY A 32 -3.57 1.98 -4.34
C GLY A 32 -2.16 2.43 -3.91
N VAL A 33 -1.28 2.58 -4.90
CA VAL A 33 0.17 2.83 -4.77
C VAL A 33 0.47 4.33 -4.73
N ASN A 34 1.44 4.77 -3.92
CA ASN A 34 2.13 6.05 -4.16
C ASN A 34 3.17 5.84 -5.28
N ILE A 35 2.99 6.47 -6.45
CA ILE A 35 4.04 6.60 -7.47
C ILE A 35 4.73 7.94 -7.24
N ALA A 36 5.98 7.91 -6.78
CA ALA A 36 6.90 9.05 -6.82
C ALA A 36 8.24 8.55 -7.37
N GLY A 37 8.98 9.39 -8.10
CA GLY A 37 10.36 9.09 -8.47
C GLY A 37 10.64 8.55 -9.86
N CYS A 38 9.92 8.96 -10.90
CA CYS A 38 10.52 8.88 -12.25
C CYS A 38 11.88 9.64 -12.28
N GLU A 39 12.03 10.60 -11.38
CA GLU A 39 13.14 11.53 -11.16
C GLU A 39 14.05 11.20 -9.95
N PHE A 40 13.73 10.21 -9.10
CA PHE A 40 14.65 9.72 -8.07
C PHE A 40 15.61 8.71 -8.71
N GLY A 41 16.50 9.18 -9.57
CA GLY A 41 17.69 8.41 -9.94
C GLY A 41 18.53 8.23 -8.68
N VAL A 42 18.31 7.15 -7.94
CA VAL A 42 19.13 6.83 -6.76
C VAL A 42 20.42 6.20 -7.26
N ASN A 43 21.50 6.99 -7.30
CA ASN A 43 22.84 6.44 -7.16
C ASN A 43 23.04 6.10 -5.68
N VAL A 44 22.59 4.91 -5.25
CA VAL A 44 22.97 4.36 -3.94
C VAL A 44 24.18 3.48 -4.17
N TRP A 45 25.32 3.81 -3.55
CA TRP A 45 26.55 3.01 -3.62
C TRP A 45 27.11 2.78 -5.04
N GLY A 46 26.85 3.70 -5.98
CA GLY A 46 27.35 3.64 -7.36
C GLY A 46 26.51 2.77 -8.31
N TRP A 47 25.32 2.33 -7.89
CA TRP A 47 24.40 1.58 -8.75
C TRP A 47 23.31 2.50 -9.33
N SER A 48 23.15 2.49 -10.65
CA SER A 48 22.08 3.22 -11.35
C SER A 48 20.93 2.26 -11.65
N GLY A 49 19.74 2.50 -11.08
CA GLY A 49 18.56 1.67 -11.31
C GLY A 49 17.25 2.33 -10.87
N THR A 50 16.12 1.83 -11.36
CA THR A 50 14.79 2.27 -10.96
C THR A 50 14.50 1.80 -9.53
N SER A 51 14.13 2.70 -8.63
CA SER A 51 13.64 2.34 -7.29
C SER A 51 12.14 2.63 -7.16
N ILE A 52 11.43 1.77 -6.44
CA ILE A 52 10.01 1.90 -6.14
C ILE A 52 9.82 1.81 -4.63
N ARG A 53 9.22 2.85 -4.04
CA ARG A 53 8.89 2.87 -2.61
C ARG A 53 7.54 2.22 -2.35
N LEU A 54 7.53 1.27 -1.42
CA LEU A 54 6.39 0.41 -1.10
C LEU A 54 5.93 0.68 0.34
N PRO A 55 5.12 1.73 0.56
CA PRO A 55 4.60 2.04 1.89
C PRO A 55 3.72 0.91 2.42
N VAL A 56 3.91 0.56 3.68
CA VAL A 56 3.09 -0.43 4.39
C VAL A 56 2.95 -0.04 5.85
N GLY A 57 1.74 -0.21 6.38
CA GLY A 57 1.49 0.00 7.81
C GLY A 57 2.04 -1.16 8.64
N TRP A 58 2.69 -0.87 9.76
CA TRP A 58 3.14 -1.89 10.72
C TRP A 58 1.99 -2.83 11.07
N GLN A 59 0.80 -2.30 11.37
CA GLN A 59 -0.40 -3.06 11.69
C GLN A 59 -0.72 -4.15 10.66
N TYR A 60 -0.52 -3.86 9.37
CA TYR A 60 -0.79 -4.81 8.30
C TYR A 60 0.21 -5.98 8.31
N LEU A 61 1.48 -5.69 8.60
CA LEU A 61 2.56 -6.69 8.61
C LEU A 61 2.44 -7.70 9.75
N VAL A 62 1.83 -7.31 10.86
CA VAL A 62 1.78 -8.10 12.11
C VAL A 62 0.37 -8.34 12.63
N ASN A 63 -0.64 -8.19 11.77
CA ASN A 63 -2.05 -8.39 12.12
C ASN A 63 -2.50 -7.64 13.39
N HIS A 64 -2.20 -6.34 13.44
CA HIS A 64 -2.55 -5.45 14.55
C HIS A 64 -1.97 -5.85 15.93
N ASP A 65 -0.93 -6.69 15.97
CA ASP A 65 -0.16 -6.98 17.18
C ASP A 65 1.27 -6.44 17.06
N SER A 66 1.51 -5.24 17.60
CA SER A 66 2.83 -4.60 17.63
C SER A 66 3.89 -5.43 18.36
N SER A 67 3.50 -6.34 19.25
CA SER A 67 4.42 -7.19 20.00
C SER A 67 4.74 -8.52 19.30
N SER A 68 4.11 -8.75 18.14
CA SER A 68 4.24 -9.99 17.38
C SER A 68 5.70 -10.36 17.12
N LYS A 69 5.97 -11.66 17.18
CA LYS A 69 7.29 -12.26 16.89
C LYS A 69 7.38 -12.83 15.48
N SER A 70 6.38 -12.59 14.65
CA SER A 70 6.31 -13.07 13.27
C SER A 70 5.55 -12.09 12.38
N LEU A 71 5.89 -12.10 11.08
CA LEU A 71 5.06 -11.47 10.06
C LEU A 71 3.78 -12.28 9.86
N ASP A 72 2.65 -11.61 9.66
CA ASP A 72 1.37 -12.28 9.48
C ASP A 72 1.33 -13.04 8.15
N ALA A 73 1.12 -14.36 8.18
CA ALA A 73 1.23 -15.19 6.99
C ALA A 73 0.24 -14.83 5.86
N SER A 74 -0.89 -14.19 6.17
CA SER A 74 -1.92 -13.85 5.17
C SER A 74 -1.71 -12.47 4.59
N PHE A 75 -1.61 -11.45 5.45
CA PHE A 75 -1.43 -10.06 5.03
C PHE A 75 -0.03 -9.84 4.47
N PHE A 76 1.01 -10.35 5.14
CA PHE A 76 2.37 -10.20 4.65
C PHE A 76 2.57 -10.89 3.30
N ALA A 77 1.91 -12.02 3.03
CA ALA A 77 2.03 -12.70 1.74
C ALA A 77 1.57 -11.85 0.55
N GLN A 78 0.62 -10.94 0.73
CA GLN A 78 0.21 -10.00 -0.33
C GLN A 78 1.26 -8.92 -0.54
N TYR A 79 1.82 -8.38 0.54
CA TYR A 79 2.90 -7.41 0.47
C TYR A 79 4.17 -8.01 -0.16
N ASP A 80 4.51 -9.25 0.21
CA ASP A 80 5.65 -9.97 -0.35
C ASP A 80 5.52 -10.14 -1.87
N LYS A 81 4.32 -10.48 -2.38
CA LYS A 81 4.08 -10.53 -3.83
C LYS A 81 4.38 -9.21 -4.53
N LEU A 82 4.06 -8.07 -3.90
CA LEU A 82 4.37 -6.75 -4.43
C LEU A 82 5.88 -6.49 -4.45
N VAL A 83 6.58 -6.79 -3.36
CA VAL A 83 8.05 -6.69 -3.30
C VAL A 83 8.70 -7.54 -4.38
N GLN A 84 8.29 -8.80 -4.52
CA GLN A 84 8.83 -9.70 -5.56
C GLN A 84 8.49 -9.22 -6.98
N ALA A 85 7.31 -8.64 -7.20
CA ALA A 85 6.94 -8.08 -8.49
C ALA A 85 7.86 -6.91 -8.88
N VAL A 86 8.28 -6.08 -7.92
CA VAL A 86 9.24 -5.00 -8.16
C VAL A 86 10.64 -5.57 -8.45
N THR A 87 11.16 -6.43 -7.57
CA THR A 87 12.54 -6.90 -7.68
C THR A 87 12.78 -7.83 -8.87
N SER A 88 11.77 -8.62 -9.26
CA SER A 88 11.82 -9.47 -10.46
C SER A 88 11.87 -8.68 -11.77
N LYS A 89 11.47 -7.40 -11.77
CA LYS A 89 11.58 -6.48 -12.91
C LYS A 89 12.91 -5.73 -12.96
N GLY A 90 13.82 -6.02 -12.03
CA GLY A 90 15.14 -5.38 -11.96
C GLY A 90 15.15 -4.06 -11.20
N ALA A 91 14.00 -3.61 -10.68
CA ALA A 91 13.90 -2.41 -9.85
C ALA A 91 14.23 -2.72 -8.38
N TYR A 92 14.66 -1.70 -7.65
CA TYR A 92 14.83 -1.75 -6.20
C TYR A 92 13.49 -1.52 -5.50
N ALA A 93 13.18 -2.34 -4.50
CA ALA A 93 12.02 -2.19 -3.64
C ALA A 93 12.43 -1.55 -2.31
N ILE A 94 11.97 -0.33 -2.04
CA ILE A 94 12.17 0.33 -0.75
C ILE A 94 10.98 0.01 0.14
N ILE A 95 11.18 -0.83 1.16
CA ILE A 95 10.17 -1.12 2.18
C ILE A 95 10.09 0.06 3.13
N ASP A 96 8.90 0.65 3.21
CA ASP A 96 8.64 1.85 3.99
C ASP A 96 7.59 1.59 5.06
N ILE A 97 8.01 1.59 6.34
CA ILE A 97 7.07 1.49 7.46
C ILE A 97 6.37 2.83 7.65
N HIS A 98 5.17 2.92 7.10
CA HIS A 98 4.46 4.18 6.89
C HIS A 98 3.62 4.59 8.11
N ASN A 99 4.29 4.69 9.25
CA ASN A 99 3.67 4.83 10.56
C ASN A 99 3.97 6.16 11.25
N TYR A 100 4.78 7.05 10.66
CA TYR A 100 5.09 8.39 11.20
C TYR A 100 5.63 8.33 12.64
N GLY A 101 6.52 7.37 12.90
CA GLY A 101 7.04 7.08 14.24
C GLY A 101 5.99 6.65 15.27
N ARG A 102 4.80 6.20 14.85
CA ARG A 102 3.64 5.94 15.73
C ARG A 102 2.98 4.60 15.51
N TRP A 103 2.27 4.16 16.53
CA TRP A 103 1.29 3.08 16.44
C TRP A 103 -0.04 3.58 17.00
N ASN A 104 -1.04 3.66 16.13
CA ASN A 104 -2.27 4.40 16.42
C ASN A 104 -1.93 5.83 16.85
N SER A 105 -2.31 6.25 18.06
CA SER A 105 -1.97 7.59 18.59
C SER A 105 -0.62 7.63 19.32
N GLY A 106 -0.07 6.50 19.77
CA GLY A 106 1.13 6.45 20.60
C GLY A 106 2.42 6.55 19.78
N VAL A 107 3.38 7.33 20.26
CA VAL A 107 4.75 7.44 19.74
C VAL A 107 5.57 6.23 20.17
N ILE A 108 6.29 5.63 19.21
CA ILE A 108 7.20 4.52 19.47
C ILE A 108 8.25 4.94 20.50
N GLY A 109 8.41 4.14 21.55
CA GLY A 109 9.38 4.39 22.62
C GLY A 109 8.96 5.42 23.69
N VAL A 110 7.76 6.01 23.59
CA VAL A 110 7.24 6.97 24.58
C VAL A 110 5.92 6.47 25.18
N ASP A 111 4.84 6.56 24.42
CA ASP A 111 3.46 6.20 24.82
C ASP A 111 2.81 5.19 23.86
N GLY A 112 3.59 4.65 22.92
CA GLY A 112 3.25 3.55 22.02
C GLY A 112 4.11 2.29 22.28
N PRO A 113 4.25 1.42 21.27
CA PRO A 113 5.11 0.23 21.33
C PRO A 113 6.56 0.57 21.68
N SER A 114 7.27 -0.38 22.27
CA SER A 114 8.65 -0.17 22.68
C SER A 114 9.61 -0.09 21.48
N ASN A 115 10.78 0.52 21.69
CA ASN A 115 11.88 0.46 20.72
C ASN A 115 12.28 -0.98 20.38
N ALA A 116 12.14 -1.91 21.34
CA ALA A 116 12.44 -3.33 21.13
C ALA A 116 11.42 -4.00 20.20
N ASP A 117 10.15 -3.63 20.27
CA ASP A 117 9.11 -4.13 19.36
C ASP A 117 9.32 -3.62 17.95
N PHE A 118 9.69 -2.34 17.82
CA PHE A 118 10.01 -1.76 16.51
C PHE A 118 11.28 -2.37 15.90
N ALA A 119 12.34 -2.56 16.70
CA ALA A 119 13.54 -3.26 16.25
C ALA A 119 13.25 -4.71 15.83
N ARG A 120 12.29 -5.38 16.49
CA ARG A 120 11.86 -6.74 16.12
C ARG A 120 11.19 -6.75 14.76
N LEU A 121 10.29 -5.80 14.47
CA LEU A 121 9.68 -5.68 13.15
C LEU A 121 10.76 -5.61 12.05
N TRP A 122 11.73 -4.71 12.23
CA TRP A 122 12.84 -4.57 11.29
C TRP A 122 13.67 -5.84 11.15
N SER A 123 13.94 -6.52 12.26
CA SER A 123 14.68 -7.79 12.26
C SER A 123 13.94 -8.88 11.46
N LEU A 124 12.61 -8.95 11.58
CA LEU A 124 11.79 -9.89 10.81
C LEU A 124 11.82 -9.60 9.31
N LEU A 125 11.72 -8.32 8.93
CA LEU A 125 11.80 -7.90 7.52
C LEU A 125 13.20 -8.14 6.94
N ALA A 126 14.25 -7.82 7.70
CA ALA A 126 15.63 -8.08 7.31
C ALA A 126 15.88 -9.57 7.11
N ALA A 127 15.42 -10.43 8.03
CA ALA A 127 15.54 -11.88 7.89
C ALA A 127 14.80 -12.41 6.66
N LYS A 128 13.59 -11.91 6.39
CA LYS A 128 12.79 -12.31 5.23
C LYS A 128 13.45 -11.97 3.89
N TYR A 129 14.12 -10.81 3.81
CA TYR A 129 14.71 -10.29 2.58
C TYR A 129 16.24 -10.36 2.53
N ALA A 130 16.88 -11.09 3.44
CA ALA A 130 18.34 -11.16 3.58
C ALA A 130 19.08 -11.54 2.28
N ASN A 131 18.44 -12.34 1.42
CA ASN A 131 19.02 -12.82 0.16
C ASN A 131 18.54 -12.04 -1.08
N ASN A 132 17.83 -10.92 -0.91
CA ASN A 132 17.35 -10.08 -2.01
C ASN A 132 18.11 -8.75 -2.01
N ASP A 133 19.13 -8.67 -2.86
CA ASP A 133 20.01 -7.50 -3.04
C ASP A 133 19.30 -6.26 -3.60
N LYS A 134 18.05 -6.41 -4.06
CA LYS A 134 17.19 -5.33 -4.56
C LYS A 134 16.19 -4.83 -3.53
N VAL A 135 16.22 -5.32 -2.30
CA VAL A 135 15.41 -4.78 -1.20
C VAL A 135 16.22 -3.77 -0.41
N MET A 136 15.62 -2.62 -0.15
CA MET A 136 16.13 -1.56 0.69
C MET A 136 15.13 -1.26 1.81
N PHE A 137 15.64 -0.80 2.95
CA PHE A 137 14.82 -0.47 4.13
C PHE A 137 14.81 1.05 4.32
N GLY A 138 13.62 1.63 4.42
CA GLY A 138 13.42 3.06 4.65
C GLY A 138 12.40 3.32 5.74
N GLU A 139 12.63 4.35 6.54
CA GLU A 139 11.70 4.79 7.58
C GLU A 139 11.08 6.13 7.19
N LEU A 140 9.78 6.30 7.43
CA LEU A 140 9.12 7.59 7.41
C LEU A 140 8.78 7.99 8.85
N LEU A 141 9.51 8.98 9.35
CA LEU A 141 9.23 9.68 10.61
C LEU A 141 8.13 10.72 10.41
#